data_AF-A0A4R4IWX8-F1
#
_entry.id   AF-A0A4R4IWX8-F1
#
_cell.length_a   1.000
_cell.length_b   1.000
_cell.length_c   1.000
_cell.angle_alpha   90.00
_cell.angle_beta   90.00
_cell.angle_gamma   90.00
#
_symmetry.space_group_name_H-M   'P 1'
#
loop_
_entity.id
_entity.type
_entity.pdbx_description
1 polymer ?
#
loop_
_entity_poly.entity_id
_entity_poly.type
_entity_poly.pdbx_seq_one_letter_code
_entity_poly.pdbx_strand_id
1 'polypeptide(L)'
;MKLRVKRSLTIKQMAAVTGVTLVTIAIFITIQLCHFIQQRKDDYISQLNNAAVQVQAPLTEALLNSDLSKAKELLIGLRTVGILGRADVVLPEDIRVIRLSFATHRPIPELAKRVFGIPVEVSIPLHVYGSVSTDAKPLGHLILQVDSNRVYRFAINTLALMLTTYLLLALILTVSISWCINRIIVHPLRDIARDLNNDQPSEPMACPKYHQDDELGLLIRGYNRQFNKHKPPSS
;
A
#
# COMPACT_ATOMS: atom_id res chain seq x y z
N MET A 1 -31.61 30.32 -33.06
CA MET A 1 -31.60 30.25 -31.58
C MET A 1 -30.48 29.28 -31.16
N LYS A 2 -29.30 29.78 -30.74
CA LYS A 2 -28.14 28.94 -30.42
C LYS A 2 -28.36 28.20 -29.10
N LEU A 3 -28.54 26.88 -29.16
CA LEU A 3 -28.56 25.99 -27.99
C LEU A 3 -27.20 26.04 -27.29
N ARG A 4 -27.11 26.85 -26.23
CA ARG A 4 -25.93 26.98 -25.38
C ARG A 4 -25.90 25.79 -24.42
N VAL A 5 -25.23 24.71 -24.81
CA VAL A 5 -25.01 23.51 -23.99
C VAL A 5 -24.17 23.91 -22.77
N LYS A 6 -24.84 24.21 -21.64
CA LYS A 6 -24.23 24.82 -20.43
C LYS A 6 -23.69 23.82 -19.41
N ARG A 7 -23.80 22.51 -19.65
CA ARG A 7 -23.18 21.46 -18.81
C ARG A 7 -22.62 20.39 -19.72
N SER A 8 -21.31 20.41 -19.94
CA SER A 8 -20.66 19.42 -20.78
C SER A 8 -20.75 18.04 -20.10
N LEU A 9 -21.15 17.04 -20.88
CA LEU A 9 -21.20 15.64 -20.47
C LEU A 9 -19.85 15.18 -19.90
N THR A 10 -18.76 15.75 -20.42
CA THR A 10 -17.38 15.56 -19.98
C THR A 10 -17.13 15.91 -18.52
N ILE A 11 -17.74 16.95 -17.94
CA ILE A 11 -17.52 17.29 -16.52
C ILE A 11 -18.16 16.24 -15.61
N LYS A 12 -19.36 15.76 -15.95
CA LYS A 12 -20.06 14.71 -15.18
C LYS A 12 -19.35 13.38 -15.30
N GLN A 13 -18.90 13.02 -16.50
CA GLN A 13 -18.16 11.79 -16.76
C GLN A 13 -16.79 11.82 -16.07
N MET A 14 -16.03 12.91 -16.18
CA MET A 14 -14.74 13.04 -15.50
C MET A 14 -14.89 12.99 -13.98
N ALA A 15 -15.90 13.68 -13.42
CA ALA A 15 -16.16 13.63 -11.97
C ALA A 15 -16.53 12.21 -11.50
N ALA A 16 -17.36 11.49 -12.26
CA ALA A 16 -17.72 10.10 -11.94
C ALA A 16 -16.51 9.18 -12.01
N VAL A 17 -15.69 9.28 -13.06
CA VAL A 17 -14.47 8.48 -13.24
C VAL A 17 -13.48 8.76 -12.11
N THR A 18 -13.20 10.02 -11.79
CA THR A 18 -12.32 10.37 -10.68
C THR A 18 -12.84 9.84 -9.35
N GLY A 19 -14.15 9.93 -9.09
CA GLY A 19 -14.77 9.38 -7.89
C GLY A 19 -14.55 7.87 -7.76
N VAL A 20 -14.83 7.12 -8.82
CA VAL A 20 -14.61 5.66 -8.84
C VAL A 20 -13.12 5.33 -8.66
N THR A 21 -12.22 6.04 -9.35
CA THR A 21 -10.77 5.83 -9.21
C THR A 21 -10.28 6.06 -7.77
N LEU A 22 -10.72 7.14 -7.12
CA LEU A 22 -10.34 7.44 -5.74
C LEU A 22 -10.84 6.38 -4.76
N VAL A 23 -12.08 5.90 -4.93
CA VAL A 23 -12.64 4.82 -4.10
C VAL A 23 -11.84 3.54 -4.28
N THR A 24 -11.53 3.16 -5.52
CA THR A 24 -10.73 1.96 -5.82
C THR A 24 -9.33 2.05 -5.19
N ILE A 25 -8.66 3.21 -5.32
CA ILE A 25 -7.36 3.45 -4.70
C ILE A 25 -7.46 3.35 -3.18
N ALA A 26 -8.49 3.94 -2.55
CA ALA A 26 -8.67 3.90 -1.11
C ALA A 26 -8.86 2.46 -0.57
N ILE A 27 -9.64 1.64 -1.29
CA ILE A 27 -9.81 0.22 -0.95
C ILE A 27 -8.46 -0.51 -1.04
N PHE A 28 -7.71 -0.30 -2.12
CA PHE A 28 -6.42 -0.96 -2.34
C PHE A 28 -5.40 -0.59 -1.27
N ILE A 29 -5.29 0.71 -0.96
CA ILE A 29 -4.42 1.21 0.12
C ILE A 29 -4.79 0.56 1.45
N THR A 30 -6.09 0.46 1.77
CA THR A 30 -6.54 -0.11 3.04
C THR A 30 -6.12 -1.58 3.17
N ILE A 31 -6.41 -2.39 2.15
CA ILE A 31 -6.06 -3.82 2.15
C ILE A 31 -4.54 -4.00 2.25
N GLN A 32 -3.79 -3.28 1.43
CA GLN A 32 -2.34 -3.43 1.35
C GLN A 32 -1.66 -2.95 2.64
N LEU A 33 -2.11 -1.84 3.23
CA LEU A 33 -1.59 -1.33 4.49
C LEU A 33 -1.82 -2.33 5.62
N CYS A 34 -3.02 -2.92 5.71
CA CYS A 34 -3.32 -3.96 6.69
C CYS A 34 -2.35 -5.14 6.56
N HIS A 35 -2.14 -5.64 5.33
CA HIS A 35 -1.21 -6.74 5.07
C HIS A 35 0.23 -6.41 5.48
N PHE A 36 0.76 -5.24 5.08
CA PHE A 36 2.12 -4.83 5.43
C PHE A 36 2.32 -4.64 6.93
N ILE A 37 1.31 -4.16 7.64
CA ILE A 37 1.37 -4.00 9.09
C ILE A 37 1.39 -5.38 9.75
N GLN A 38 0.52 -6.31 9.33
CA GLN A 38 0.51 -7.69 9.84
C GLN A 38 1.86 -8.37 9.61
N GLN A 39 2.35 -8.35 8.38
CA GLN A 39 3.66 -8.93 8.03
C GLN A 39 4.79 -8.37 8.91
N ARG A 40 4.83 -7.06 9.13
CA ARG A 40 5.83 -6.44 10.00
C ARG A 40 5.72 -6.85 11.46
N LYS A 41 4.50 -7.05 11.97
CA LYS A 41 4.29 -7.51 13.34
C LYS A 41 4.84 -8.92 13.52
N ASP A 42 4.54 -9.81 12.58
CA ASP A 42 5.00 -11.18 12.62
C ASP A 42 6.53 -11.23 12.58
N ASP A 43 7.16 -10.40 11.73
CA ASP A 43 8.61 -10.23 11.71
C ASP A 43 9.17 -9.78 13.06
N TYR A 44 8.53 -8.80 13.72
CA TYR A 44 8.96 -8.31 15.04
C TYR A 44 8.79 -9.36 16.13
N ILE A 45 7.68 -10.11 16.12
CA ILE A 45 7.44 -11.21 17.06
C ILE A 45 8.51 -12.28 16.91
N SER A 46 8.81 -12.68 15.67
CA SER A 46 9.86 -13.65 15.37
C SER A 46 11.24 -13.18 15.84
N GLN A 47 11.61 -11.92 15.58
CA GLN A 47 12.87 -11.35 16.04
C GLN A 47 12.97 -11.27 17.58
N LEU A 48 11.88 -10.89 18.26
CA LEU A 48 11.84 -10.87 19.72
C LEU A 48 11.94 -12.28 20.31
N ASN A 49 11.22 -13.26 19.74
CA ASN A 49 11.30 -14.66 20.17
C ASN A 49 12.73 -15.20 20.06
N ASN A 50 13.37 -14.99 18.91
CA ASN A 50 14.74 -15.46 18.68
C ASN A 50 15.73 -14.81 19.66
N ALA A 51 15.59 -13.50 19.92
CA ALA A 51 16.43 -12.81 20.89
C ALA A 51 16.17 -13.27 22.33
N ALA A 52 14.92 -13.53 22.68
CA ALA A 52 14.54 -13.96 24.00
C ALA A 52 15.01 -15.37 24.32
N VAL A 53 14.91 -16.32 23.38
CA VAL A 53 15.43 -17.68 23.54
C VAL A 53 16.91 -17.68 23.88
N GLN A 54 17.70 -16.76 23.30
CA GLN A 54 19.13 -16.62 23.59
C GLN A 54 19.41 -16.17 25.03
N VAL A 55 18.52 -15.35 25.60
CA VAL A 55 18.70 -14.77 26.95
C VAL A 55 17.94 -15.55 28.01
N GLN A 56 17.01 -16.43 27.63
CA GLN A 56 16.20 -17.23 28.54
C GLN A 56 17.08 -18.06 29.50
N ALA A 57 18.11 -18.73 28.98
CA ALA A 57 19.01 -19.55 29.78
C ALA A 57 19.75 -18.79 30.89
N PRO A 58 20.56 -17.77 30.54
CA PRO A 58 21.29 -17.00 31.55
C PRO A 58 20.37 -16.17 32.44
N LEU A 59 19.18 -15.79 31.97
CA LEU A 59 18.21 -15.03 32.76
C LEU A 59 17.56 -15.89 33.85
N THR A 60 17.16 -17.12 33.52
CA THR A 60 16.64 -18.06 34.52
C THR A 60 17.70 -18.34 35.58
N GLU A 61 18.96 -18.58 35.18
CA GLU A 61 20.05 -18.83 36.12
C GLU A 61 20.29 -17.65 37.07
N ALA A 62 20.30 -16.41 36.53
CA ALA A 62 20.42 -15.20 37.34
C ALA A 62 19.26 -15.04 38.34
N LEU A 63 18.02 -15.35 37.92
CA LEU A 63 16.85 -15.30 38.79
C LEU A 63 16.88 -16.36 39.89
N LEU A 64 17.30 -17.60 39.57
CA LEU A 64 17.46 -18.68 40.55
C LEU A 64 18.51 -18.32 41.62
N ASN A 65 19.61 -17.70 41.20
CA ASN A 65 20.67 -17.24 42.10
C ASN A 65 20.34 -15.92 42.80
N SER A 66 19.12 -15.38 42.61
CA SER A 66 18.70 -14.07 43.13
C SER A 66 19.60 -12.90 42.72
N ASP A 67 20.34 -13.03 41.62
CA ASP A 67 21.23 -12.00 41.07
C ASP A 67 20.47 -11.08 40.10
N LEU A 68 19.76 -10.10 40.68
CA LEU A 68 18.97 -9.13 39.94
C LEU A 68 19.83 -8.18 39.10
N SER A 69 21.09 -7.96 39.49
CA SER A 69 22.02 -7.11 38.74
C SER A 69 22.41 -7.76 37.42
N LYS A 70 22.79 -9.03 37.44
CA LYS A 70 23.09 -9.82 36.24
C LYS A 70 21.86 -9.98 35.34
N ALA A 71 20.67 -10.21 35.92
CA ALA A 71 19.42 -10.25 35.17
C ALA A 71 19.14 -8.94 34.43
N LYS A 72 19.39 -7.79 35.07
CA LYS A 72 19.24 -6.46 34.46
C LYS A 72 20.24 -6.24 33.32
N GLU A 73 21.51 -6.63 33.49
CA GLU A 73 22.52 -6.52 32.44
C GLU A 73 22.15 -7.33 31.18
N LEU A 74 21.65 -8.55 31.37
CA LEU A 74 21.18 -9.41 30.28
C LEU A 74 20.01 -8.76 29.51
N LEU A 75 19.06 -8.16 30.22
CA LEU A 75 17.94 -7.43 29.60
C LEU A 75 18.38 -6.14 28.91
N ILE A 76 19.41 -5.44 29.43
CA ILE A 76 20.03 -4.30 28.75
C ILE A 76 20.72 -4.77 27.46
N GLY A 77 21.34 -5.96 27.47
CA GLY A 77 21.91 -6.60 26.27
C GLY A 77 20.89 -6.78 25.16
N LEU A 78 19.63 -7.14 25.49
CA LEU A 78 18.53 -7.26 24.51
C LEU A 78 18.15 -5.94 23.81
N ARG A 79 18.58 -4.79 24.33
CA ARG A 79 18.41 -3.50 23.64
C ARG A 79 19.07 -3.50 22.25
N THR A 80 20.14 -4.27 22.06
CA THR A 80 20.86 -4.37 20.77
C THR A 80 19.98 -4.86 19.62
N VAL A 81 18.88 -5.55 19.91
CA VAL A 81 17.89 -5.99 18.92
C VAL A 81 17.16 -4.81 18.27
N GLY A 82 17.24 -3.59 18.84
CA GLY A 82 16.82 -2.32 18.21
C GLY A 82 15.31 -2.15 17.98
N ILE A 83 14.51 -3.21 18.10
CA ILE A 83 13.05 -3.23 18.02
C ILE A 83 12.38 -3.21 19.40
N LEU A 84 13.14 -3.47 20.45
CA LEU A 84 12.65 -3.58 21.82
C LEU A 84 12.27 -2.20 22.38
N GLY A 85 11.01 -2.04 22.75
CA GLY A 85 10.48 -0.83 23.39
C GLY A 85 10.45 -0.94 24.91
N ARG A 86 10.11 -2.12 25.44
CA ARG A 86 10.07 -2.41 26.87
C ARG A 86 10.30 -3.89 27.15
N ALA A 87 10.96 -4.19 28.26
CA ALA A 87 11.14 -5.54 28.78
C ALA A 87 10.74 -5.59 30.27
N ASP A 88 9.82 -6.48 30.60
CA ASP A 88 9.35 -6.71 31.96
C ASP A 88 9.57 -8.18 32.36
N VAL A 89 10.03 -8.42 33.59
CA VAL A 89 10.09 -9.75 34.20
C VAL A 89 9.04 -9.84 35.30
N VAL A 90 8.14 -10.80 35.16
CA VAL A 90 7.01 -11.05 36.06
C VAL A 90 7.19 -12.43 36.71
N LEU A 91 7.14 -12.51 38.03
CA LEU A 91 7.16 -13.79 38.75
C LEU A 91 5.75 -14.42 38.83
N PRO A 92 5.59 -15.68 39.27
CA PRO A 92 4.32 -16.42 39.19
C PRO A 92 3.21 -15.83 40.07
N GLU A 93 3.57 -15.03 41.07
CA GLU A 93 2.66 -14.23 41.92
C GLU A 93 2.27 -12.88 41.26
N ASP A 94 2.50 -12.72 39.96
CA ASP A 94 2.27 -11.49 39.18
C ASP A 94 3.10 -10.27 39.68
N ILE A 95 4.13 -10.54 40.48
CA ILE A 95 5.05 -9.53 41.01
C ILE A 95 6.01 -9.13 39.89
N ARG A 96 5.94 -7.87 39.47
CA ARG A 96 6.89 -7.26 38.53
C ARG A 96 8.21 -6.96 39.22
N VAL A 97 9.26 -7.69 38.85
CA VAL A 97 10.58 -7.57 39.50
C VAL A 97 11.49 -6.62 38.72
N ILE A 98 11.41 -6.61 37.39
CA ILE A 98 12.23 -5.74 36.55
C ILE A 98 11.35 -5.09 35.49
N ARG A 99 11.49 -3.77 35.31
CA ARG A 99 10.88 -2.99 34.22
C ARG A 99 11.94 -2.14 33.57
N LEU A 100 12.22 -2.40 32.31
CA LEU A 100 13.16 -1.63 31.50
C LEU A 100 12.41 -1.05 30.30
N SER A 101 12.37 0.28 30.21
CA SER A 101 11.80 0.99 29.07
C SER A 101 12.94 1.55 28.21
N PHE A 102 12.95 1.18 26.94
CA PHE A 102 13.93 1.63 25.96
C PHE A 102 13.31 2.60 24.94
N ALA A 103 11.99 2.62 24.82
CA ALA A 103 11.26 3.49 23.89
C ALA A 103 11.26 4.96 24.35
N THR A 104 11.34 5.86 23.38
CA THR A 104 11.07 7.30 23.62
C THR A 104 9.57 7.52 23.70
N HIS A 105 9.08 8.07 24.82
CA HIS A 105 7.65 8.34 24.98
C HIS A 105 7.20 9.42 23.99
N ARG A 106 6.39 9.01 23.01
CA ARG A 106 5.66 9.94 22.13
C ARG A 106 4.18 9.59 22.17
N PRO A 107 3.28 10.58 22.30
CA PRO A 107 1.85 10.31 22.30
C PRO A 107 1.44 9.78 20.92
N ILE A 108 0.91 8.55 20.90
CA ILE A 108 0.32 7.95 19.70
C ILE A 108 -1.20 8.14 19.80
N PRO A 109 -1.88 8.62 18.75
CA PRO A 109 -3.34 8.75 18.76
C PRO A 109 -4.03 7.43 19.07
N GLU A 110 -5.07 7.45 19.91
CA GLU A 110 -5.81 6.24 20.34
C GLU A 110 -6.42 5.46 19.15
N LEU A 111 -6.90 6.18 18.13
CA LEU A 111 -7.40 5.57 16.90
C LEU A 111 -6.31 4.76 16.20
N ALA A 112 -5.08 5.29 16.13
CA ALA A 112 -3.97 4.61 15.49
C ALA A 112 -3.54 3.37 16.29
N LYS A 113 -3.62 3.40 17.63
CA LYS A 113 -3.36 2.20 18.45
C LYS A 113 -4.34 1.08 18.13
N ARG A 114 -5.63 1.39 17.97
CA ARG A 114 -6.67 0.41 17.64
C ARG A 114 -6.55 -0.10 16.20
N VAL A 115 -6.41 0.79 15.22
CA VAL A 115 -6.33 0.42 13.80
C VAL A 115 -5.06 -0.38 13.50
N PHE A 116 -3.94 0.00 14.10
CA PHE A 116 -2.66 -0.67 13.87
C PHE A 116 -2.34 -1.75 14.90
N GLY A 117 -3.25 -2.06 15.84
CA GLY A 117 -3.09 -3.06 16.90
C GLY A 117 -1.78 -2.94 17.67
N ILE A 118 -1.54 -1.76 18.24
CA ILE A 118 -0.42 -1.43 19.12
C ILE A 118 -0.95 -1.47 20.57
N PRO A 119 -0.23 -2.04 21.56
CA PRO A 119 1.15 -2.54 21.48
C PRO A 119 1.26 -3.97 20.94
N VAL A 120 2.46 -4.30 20.43
CA VAL A 120 2.83 -5.66 20.04
C VAL A 120 3.70 -6.22 21.16
N GLU A 121 3.19 -7.26 21.82
CA GLU A 121 3.79 -7.86 23.00
C GLU A 121 4.00 -9.36 22.79
N VAL A 122 5.09 -9.88 23.35
CA VAL A 122 5.46 -11.29 23.34
C VAL A 122 5.74 -11.71 24.78
N SER A 123 5.01 -12.71 25.28
CA SER A 123 5.21 -13.27 26.61
C SER A 123 5.91 -14.62 26.53
N ILE A 124 7.04 -14.77 27.22
CA ILE A 124 7.87 -15.97 27.15
C ILE A 124 8.01 -16.55 28.55
N PRO A 125 7.60 -17.82 28.78
CA PRO A 125 7.72 -18.46 30.08
C PRO A 125 9.18 -18.77 30.41
N LEU A 126 9.57 -18.51 31.66
CA LEU A 126 10.88 -18.85 32.21
C LEU A 126 10.73 -20.18 32.97
N HIS A 127 11.34 -21.24 32.44
CA HIS A 127 11.33 -22.57 33.06
C HIS A 127 12.66 -22.82 33.77
N VAL A 128 12.60 -23.55 34.89
CA VAL A 128 13.79 -24.01 35.61
C VAL A 128 14.51 -25.08 34.77
N TYR A 129 15.81 -24.94 34.58
CA TYR A 129 16.61 -25.95 33.89
C TYR A 129 16.63 -27.24 34.70
N GLY A 130 16.08 -28.33 34.12
CA GLY A 130 16.06 -29.66 34.74
C GLY A 130 14.68 -30.32 34.84
N SER A 131 13.58 -29.58 34.62
CA SER A 131 12.23 -30.18 34.55
C SER A 131 11.75 -30.26 33.09
N VAL A 132 12.04 -31.38 32.43
CA VAL A 132 11.50 -31.73 31.10
C VAL A 132 10.09 -32.30 31.25
N SER A 133 9.20 -31.54 31.89
CA SER A 133 7.78 -31.86 31.96
C SER A 133 7.00 -30.63 31.53
N THR A 134 6.20 -30.82 30.48
CA THR A 134 5.28 -29.85 29.86
C THR A 134 4.21 -29.29 30.82
N ASP A 135 4.27 -29.69 32.10
CA ASP A 135 3.32 -29.40 33.18
C ASP A 135 3.99 -28.73 34.41
N ALA A 136 5.27 -28.35 34.30
CA ALA A 136 6.00 -27.67 35.37
C ALA A 136 5.61 -26.18 35.44
N LYS A 137 5.18 -25.72 36.63
CA LYS A 137 4.83 -24.31 36.87
C LYS A 137 6.01 -23.39 36.48
N PRO A 138 5.80 -22.39 35.62
CA PRO A 138 6.87 -21.47 35.22
C PRO A 138 7.36 -20.67 36.43
N LEU A 139 8.67 -20.39 36.47
CA LEU A 139 9.29 -19.52 37.47
C LEU A 139 8.93 -18.04 37.26
N GLY A 140 8.38 -17.71 36.09
CA GLY A 140 7.92 -16.37 35.74
C GLY A 140 7.70 -16.22 34.23
N HIS A 141 7.33 -15.02 33.80
CA HIS A 141 7.15 -14.61 32.42
C HIS A 141 8.04 -13.41 32.09
N LEU A 142 8.74 -13.48 30.97
CA LEU A 142 9.41 -12.35 30.34
C LEU A 142 8.45 -11.74 29.31
N ILE A 143 8.01 -10.50 29.53
CA ILE A 143 7.16 -9.76 28.60
C ILE A 143 8.05 -8.79 27.83
N LEU A 144 8.19 -9.00 26.53
CA LEU A 144 8.91 -8.12 25.62
C LEU A 144 7.90 -7.37 24.75
N GLN A 145 7.99 -6.05 24.74
CA GLN A 145 7.13 -5.16 23.97
C GLN A 145 7.95 -4.44 22.91
N VAL A 146 7.44 -4.41 21.67
CA VAL A 146 8.07 -3.68 20.55
C VAL A 146 7.94 -2.17 20.78
N ASP A 147 8.91 -1.38 20.31
CA ASP A 147 8.78 0.08 20.29
C ASP A 147 7.57 0.52 19.46
N SER A 148 6.53 0.96 20.16
CA SER A 148 5.25 1.38 19.58
C SER A 148 5.40 2.58 18.65
N ASN A 149 6.35 3.50 18.94
CA ASN A 149 6.59 4.66 18.10
C ASN A 149 7.23 4.26 16.77
N ARG A 150 8.07 3.22 16.77
CA ARG A 150 8.65 2.66 15.54
C ARG A 150 7.58 2.05 14.63
N VAL A 151 6.66 1.25 15.20
CA VAL A 151 5.53 0.67 14.46
C VAL A 151 4.65 1.76 13.86
N TYR A 152 4.34 2.80 14.65
CA TYR A 152 3.54 3.93 14.18
C TYR A 152 4.21 4.71 13.04
N ARG A 153 5.51 5.03 13.15
CA ARG A 153 6.26 5.71 12.08
C ARG A 153 6.32 4.86 10.81
N PHE A 154 6.49 3.54 10.94
CA PHE A 154 6.43 2.65 9.80
C PHE A 154 5.06 2.71 9.12
N ALA A 155 3.95 2.61 9.88
CA ALA A 155 2.61 2.65 9.33
C ALA A 155 2.31 3.96 8.58
N ILE A 156 2.63 5.12 9.17
CA ILE A 156 2.41 6.42 8.54
C ILE A 156 3.29 6.63 7.31
N ASN A 157 4.56 6.24 7.36
CA ASN A 157 5.46 6.38 6.22
C ASN A 157 5.03 5.46 5.06
N THR A 158 4.64 4.22 5.37
CA THR A 158 4.12 3.28 4.37
C THR A 158 2.83 3.79 3.74
N LEU A 159 1.89 4.31 4.55
CA LEU A 159 0.66 4.93 4.05
C LEU A 159 0.96 6.13 3.13
N ALA A 160 1.88 7.01 3.53
CA ALA A 160 2.27 8.16 2.72
C ALA A 160 2.91 7.74 1.39
N LEU A 161 3.77 6.72 1.41
CA LEU A 161 4.39 6.17 0.20
C LEU A 161 3.36 5.51 -0.73
N MET A 162 2.44 4.72 -0.19
CA MET A 162 1.35 4.11 -0.98
C MET A 162 0.47 5.18 -1.61
N LEU A 163 0.05 6.17 -0.83
CA LEU A 163 -0.80 7.24 -1.32
C LEU A 163 -0.12 8.00 -2.47
N THR A 164 1.15 8.38 -2.29
CA THR A 164 1.90 9.10 -3.33
C THR A 164 2.12 8.27 -4.58
N THR A 165 2.50 7.00 -4.46
CA THR A 165 2.74 6.12 -5.61
C THR A 165 1.46 5.79 -6.38
N TYR A 166 0.33 5.52 -5.70
CA TYR A 166 -0.95 5.26 -6.38
C TYR A 166 -1.53 6.51 -7.05
N LEU A 167 -1.41 7.69 -6.42
CA LEU A 167 -1.83 8.94 -7.06
C LEU A 167 -0.96 9.27 -8.28
N LEU A 168 0.36 9.08 -8.17
CA LEU A 168 1.28 9.25 -9.29
C LEU A 168 0.98 8.27 -10.42
N LEU A 169 0.73 7.00 -10.11
CA LEU A 169 0.35 5.98 -11.07
C LEU A 169 -0.96 6.35 -11.80
N ALA A 170 -1.98 6.79 -11.05
CA ALA A 170 -3.24 7.24 -11.62
C ALA A 170 -3.06 8.46 -12.53
N LEU A 171 -2.21 9.41 -12.15
CA LEU A 171 -1.88 10.58 -12.96
C LEU A 171 -1.19 10.18 -14.27
N ILE A 172 -0.14 9.35 -14.19
CA ILE A 172 0.60 8.86 -15.37
C ILE A 172 -0.34 8.09 -16.30
N LEU A 173 -1.16 7.20 -15.75
CA LEU A 173 -2.11 6.42 -16.54
C LEU A 173 -3.14 7.32 -17.23
N THR A 174 -3.67 8.32 -16.53
CA THR A 174 -4.65 9.27 -17.09
C THR A 174 -4.05 10.05 -18.25
N VAL A 175 -2.85 10.62 -18.07
CA VAL A 175 -2.16 11.37 -19.13
C VAL A 175 -1.82 10.46 -20.31
N SER A 176 -1.34 9.25 -20.04
CA SER A 176 -0.96 8.28 -21.08
C SER A 176 -2.18 7.85 -21.90
N ILE A 177 -3.28 7.46 -21.24
CA ILE A 177 -4.53 7.09 -21.91
C ILE A 177 -5.10 8.26 -22.70
N SER A 178 -5.15 9.46 -22.10
CA SER A 178 -5.66 10.65 -22.78
C SER A 178 -4.83 10.99 -24.02
N TRP A 179 -3.50 10.86 -23.95
CA TRP A 179 -2.62 11.09 -25.09
C TRP A 179 -2.80 10.02 -26.17
N CYS A 180 -2.88 8.74 -25.80
CA CYS A 180 -3.15 7.65 -26.73
C CYS A 180 -4.49 7.82 -27.44
N ILE A 181 -5.57 8.11 -26.72
CA ILE A 181 -6.90 8.35 -27.32
C ILE A 181 -6.86 9.57 -28.24
N ASN A 182 -6.28 10.67 -27.78
CA ASN A 182 -6.21 11.88 -28.59
C ASN A 182 -5.44 11.65 -29.89
N ARG A 183 -4.30 10.96 -29.82
CA ARG A 183 -3.43 10.68 -30.97
C ARG A 183 -3.99 9.64 -31.92
N ILE A 184 -4.53 8.53 -31.41
CA ILE A 184 -4.97 7.38 -32.21
C ILE A 184 -6.39 7.56 -32.75
N ILE A 185 -7.28 8.22 -32.00
CA ILE A 185 -8.71 8.30 -32.38
C ILE A 185 -9.09 9.73 -32.76
N VAL A 186 -8.84 10.70 -31.88
CA VAL A 186 -9.40 12.06 -32.03
C VAL A 186 -8.79 12.79 -33.22
N HIS A 187 -7.47 12.75 -33.39
CA HIS A 187 -6.78 13.38 -34.51
C HIS A 187 -7.26 12.88 -35.88
N PRO A 188 -7.20 11.58 -36.21
CA PRO A 188 -7.66 11.09 -37.51
C PRO A 188 -9.16 11.33 -37.72
N LEU A 189 -9.99 11.18 -36.69
CA LEU A 189 -11.42 11.48 -36.78
C LEU A 189 -11.67 12.97 -37.08
N ARG A 190 -10.87 13.88 -36.50
CA ARG A 190 -10.97 15.31 -36.76
C ARG A 190 -10.56 15.66 -38.19
N ASP A 191 -9.57 14.97 -38.74
CA ASP A 191 -9.14 15.19 -40.11
C ASP A 191 -10.19 14.68 -41.10
N ILE A 192 -10.76 13.49 -40.88
CA ILE A 192 -11.91 12.97 -41.64
C ILE A 192 -13.10 13.95 -41.59
N ALA A 193 -13.43 14.47 -40.39
CA ALA A 193 -14.55 15.40 -40.23
C ALA A 193 -14.32 16.74 -40.96
N ARG A 194 -13.08 17.20 -41.07
CA ARG A 194 -12.74 18.41 -41.84
C ARG A 194 -12.86 18.16 -43.34
N ASP A 195 -12.34 17.03 -43.82
CA ASP A 195 -12.40 16.67 -45.23
C ASP A 195 -13.85 16.52 -45.71
N LEU A 196 -14.72 15.94 -44.87
CA LEU A 196 -16.16 15.82 -45.15
C LEU A 196 -16.92 17.15 -45.15
N ASN A 197 -16.45 18.15 -44.41
CA ASN A 197 -17.13 19.43 -44.24
C ASN A 197 -16.64 20.50 -45.23
N ASN A 198 -15.72 20.17 -46.14
CA ASN A 198 -15.31 21.05 -47.22
C ASN A 198 -16.33 20.98 -48.37
N ASP A 199 -16.81 22.13 -48.85
CA ASP A 199 -17.95 22.25 -49.80
C ASP A 199 -17.71 21.64 -51.19
N GLN A 200 -16.47 21.27 -51.53
CA GLN A 200 -16.12 20.56 -52.76
C GLN A 200 -15.08 19.47 -52.47
N PRO A 201 -15.48 18.19 -52.31
CA PRO A 201 -14.53 17.09 -52.26
C PRO A 201 -13.94 16.87 -53.66
N SER A 202 -12.79 17.48 -53.92
CA SER A 202 -12.08 17.35 -55.20
C SER A 202 -11.34 16.02 -55.34
N GLU A 203 -11.08 15.32 -54.22
CA GLU A 203 -10.25 14.10 -54.18
C GLU A 203 -10.79 13.06 -53.17
N PRO A 204 -10.55 11.75 -53.40
CA PRO A 204 -10.87 10.71 -52.43
C PRO A 204 -10.03 10.87 -51.15
N MET A 205 -10.64 10.62 -49.99
CA MET A 205 -9.99 10.77 -48.69
C MET A 205 -8.80 9.81 -48.55
N ALA A 206 -7.65 10.33 -48.12
CA ALA A 206 -6.46 9.54 -47.87
C ALA A 206 -6.59 8.77 -46.55
N CYS A 207 -6.48 7.44 -46.60
CA CYS A 207 -6.50 6.60 -45.41
C CYS A 207 -5.09 6.56 -44.75
N PRO A 208 -4.95 6.96 -43.48
CA PRO A 208 -3.68 6.80 -42.76
C PRO A 208 -3.27 5.33 -42.69
N LYS A 209 -1.96 5.03 -42.79
CA LYS A 209 -1.42 3.66 -42.79
C LYS A 209 -1.80 2.85 -41.54
N TYR A 210 -1.90 3.50 -40.39
CA TYR A 210 -2.24 2.86 -39.11
C TYR A 210 -3.72 2.47 -38.98
N HIS A 211 -4.59 3.01 -39.84
CA HIS A 211 -6.03 2.78 -39.82
C HIS A 211 -6.50 2.06 -41.08
N GLN A 212 -5.64 1.28 -41.76
CA GLN A 212 -6.06 0.62 -43.01
C GLN A 212 -7.10 -0.48 -42.76
N ASP A 213 -6.98 -1.22 -41.67
CA ASP A 213 -7.75 -2.45 -41.42
C ASP A 213 -8.64 -2.37 -40.17
N ASP A 214 -8.91 -1.16 -39.68
CA ASP A 214 -9.80 -0.91 -38.56
C ASP A 214 -11.11 -0.22 -38.99
N GLU A 215 -11.97 0.10 -38.02
CA GLU A 215 -13.28 0.71 -38.28
C GLU A 215 -13.15 2.08 -38.97
N LEU A 216 -12.09 2.85 -38.68
CA LEU A 216 -11.84 4.12 -39.35
C LEU A 216 -11.44 3.90 -40.82
N GLY A 217 -10.62 2.90 -41.11
CA GLY A 217 -10.29 2.49 -42.47
C GLY A 217 -11.49 2.02 -43.27
N LEU A 218 -12.36 1.20 -42.66
CA LEU A 218 -13.60 0.75 -43.26
C LEU A 218 -14.53 1.92 -43.60
N LEU A 219 -14.63 2.92 -42.72
CA LEU A 219 -15.41 4.14 -42.96
C LEU A 219 -14.85 4.95 -44.15
N ILE A 220 -13.54 5.17 -44.20
CA ILE A 220 -12.88 5.91 -45.31
C ILE A 220 -13.06 5.16 -46.64
N ARG A 221 -12.84 3.85 -46.66
CA ARG A 221 -13.03 3.01 -47.86
C ARG A 221 -14.49 3.04 -48.32
N GLY A 222 -15.45 2.97 -47.39
CA GLY A 222 -16.87 3.09 -47.67
C GLY A 222 -17.24 4.42 -48.31
N TYR A 223 -16.74 5.53 -47.75
CA TYR A 223 -16.93 6.87 -48.33
C TYR A 223 -16.33 6.98 -49.73
N ASN A 224 -15.07 6.59 -49.91
CA ASN A 224 -14.39 6.68 -51.21
C ASN A 224 -15.10 5.85 -52.29
N ARG A 225 -15.67 4.70 -51.92
CA ARG A 225 -16.50 3.91 -52.84
C ARG A 225 -17.76 4.65 -53.28
N GLN A 226 -18.45 5.34 -52.36
CA GLN A 226 -19.61 6.15 -52.70
C GLN A 226 -19.23 7.37 -53.55
N PHE A 227 -18.14 8.04 -53.20
CA PHE A 227 -17.61 9.17 -53.95
C PHE A 227 -17.31 8.78 -55.41
N ASN A 228 -16.59 7.67 -55.62
CA ASN A 228 -16.28 7.18 -56.97
C ASN A 228 -17.52 6.78 -57.78
N LYS A 229 -18.60 6.32 -57.13
CA LYS A 229 -19.86 5.98 -57.81
C LYS A 229 -20.60 7.21 -58.34
N HIS A 230 -20.43 8.37 -57.71
CA HIS A 230 -21.12 9.62 -58.08
C HIS A 230 -20.24 10.56 -58.90
N LYS A 231 -19.00 10.18 -59.21
CA LYS A 231 -18.11 10.92 -60.10
C LYS A 231 -18.62 10.79 -61.54
N PRO A 232 -18.90 11.90 -62.26
CA PRO A 232 -19.31 11.82 -63.66
C PRO A 232 -18.19 11.17 -64.50
N PRO A 233 -18.51 10.38 -65.54
CA PRO A 233 -17.49 9.80 -66.40
C PRO A 233 -16.64 10.93 -66.98
N SER A 234 -15.34 10.84 -66.77
CA SER A 234 -14.36 11.72 -67.41
C SER A 234 -14.52 11.58 -68.92
N SER A 235 -14.97 12.66 -69.58
CA SER A 235 -14.99 12.80 -71.04
C SER A 235 -13.57 12.85 -71.60
#